data_AF-A0A939K030-F1
#
_entry.id   AF-A0A939K030-F1
#
_cell.length_a   1.000
_cell.length_b   1.000
_cell.length_c   1.000
_cell.angle_alpha   90.00
_cell.angle_beta   90.00
_cell.angle_gamma   90.00
#
_symmetry.space_group_name_H-M   'P 1'
#
loop_
_entity.id
_entity.type
_entity.pdbx_description
1 polymer ?
#
loop_
_entity_poly.entity_id
_entity_poly.type
_entity_poly.pdbx_seq_one_letter_code
_entity_poly.pdbx_strand_id
1 'polypeptide(L)'
;MAQQVDVSVQIGGAAIQHFQSLRIQQSLFDHHTFEIRVAFEDLEDKSQFFFKGAHAALVGQPATISFKPRYKLVPADFQFLGIVTELALSNNSETVNTYIIRGHSPTIMMEDGRQRRAWVESGLSNIFGTVAGDYGGSALSFNIAPAYTALIDYKAQYDESNWAFVNRLAAEYGEWCYYDGQTLNIAKPSPAEQEFVIDGVQHFDMAISLKPNKYLMHHYNYQKHKSFDAPHSPAGGYGTFGDFAYAKSSALFGNPAQLWPLKDVGSPGELDGHRGTVNAVNGTDMVRFQGSGENPNLTVGMTVNVTGQKLIEPGKYKQESVGKYRIIGISHYVDEVGNYENQFEAVPASASLPPHNPHVKQPVALPEIATVLKNQDPLQLGRVKLQFHWPNQLAGKSSWVRVAMAYTGGARGSLFIPEINDQVLISYEANHVDFPVVSGSLYHKDPTTNYWSDNNYNKIIRTKGGNKIVMKDKPNEQEFFITNANNKSTGLHISFKGDGTIQIYTKGLVAVTAKNITMDAEVDITMHAKNDITITGENNVKISATKTNVEINAKAEAKTTSKNVTINGTAKIDATAPHIDLNES
;
A
#
# COMPACT_ATOMS: atom_id res chain seq x y z
N MET A 1 9.75 -40.76 35.11
CA MET A 1 11.06 -40.24 35.57
C MET A 1 11.43 -39.20 34.55
N ALA A 2 11.57 -37.94 34.96
CA ALA A 2 11.90 -36.86 34.04
C ALA A 2 13.14 -37.21 33.21
N GLN A 3 13.06 -37.04 31.89
CA GLN A 3 14.18 -37.20 31.00
C GLN A 3 15.30 -36.24 31.42
N GLN A 4 16.46 -36.81 31.77
CA GLN A 4 17.66 -35.99 32.04
C GLN A 4 18.36 -35.61 30.75
N VAL A 5 18.73 -34.33 30.65
CA VAL A 5 19.48 -33.77 29.52
C VAL A 5 20.79 -33.15 29.98
N ASP A 6 21.84 -33.35 29.19
CA ASP A 6 23.05 -32.54 29.24
C ASP A 6 22.81 -31.28 28.41
N VAL A 7 22.88 -30.13 29.07
CA VAL A 7 22.69 -28.82 28.45
C VAL A 7 24.05 -28.20 28.18
N SER A 8 24.25 -27.71 26.96
CA SER A 8 25.42 -26.92 26.60
C SER A 8 24.98 -25.50 26.24
N VAL A 9 25.43 -24.51 27.02
CA VAL A 9 25.20 -23.09 26.77
C VAL A 9 26.52 -22.41 26.44
N GLN A 10 26.61 -21.81 25.27
CA GLN A 10 27.76 -21.00 24.85
C GLN A 10 27.31 -19.57 24.54
N ILE A 11 27.95 -18.57 25.13
CA ILE A 11 27.68 -17.14 24.91
C ILE A 11 28.98 -16.46 24.50
N GLY A 12 29.02 -15.82 23.33
CA GLY A 12 30.24 -15.15 22.84
C GLY A 12 31.46 -16.08 22.70
N GLY A 13 31.22 -17.39 22.56
CA GLY A 13 32.26 -18.43 22.52
C GLY A 13 32.70 -18.97 23.90
N ALA A 14 32.26 -18.37 25.01
CA ALA A 14 32.50 -18.87 26.35
C ALA A 14 31.39 -19.84 26.78
N ALA A 15 31.78 -20.98 27.40
CA ALA A 15 30.82 -21.96 27.90
C ALA A 15 30.37 -21.60 29.33
N ILE A 16 29.05 -21.60 29.56
CA ILE A 16 28.47 -21.44 30.89
C ILE A 16 28.43 -22.83 31.54
N GLN A 17 29.19 -23.03 32.61
CA GLN A 17 29.37 -24.36 33.21
C GLN A 17 28.21 -24.75 34.16
N HIS A 18 27.64 -23.77 34.86
CA HIS A 18 26.62 -23.98 35.87
C HIS A 18 25.46 -23.00 35.64
N PHE A 19 24.23 -23.50 35.79
CA PHE A 19 23.02 -22.69 35.78
C PHE A 19 21.99 -23.31 36.73
N GLN A 20 21.19 -22.46 37.38
CA GLN A 20 20.12 -22.84 38.30
C GLN A 20 18.86 -23.28 37.54
N SER A 21 18.55 -22.58 36.44
CA SER A 21 17.42 -22.91 35.58
C SER A 21 17.61 -22.33 34.18
N LEU A 22 17.09 -23.01 33.18
CA LEU A 22 17.04 -22.55 31.80
C LEU A 22 15.59 -22.63 31.31
N ARG A 23 15.11 -21.54 30.69
CA ARG A 23 13.81 -21.49 30.02
C ARG A 23 13.97 -20.99 28.60
N ILE A 24 13.33 -21.65 27.64
CA ILE A 24 13.20 -21.17 26.25
C ILE A 24 11.72 -21.12 25.92
N GLN A 25 11.23 -19.98 25.43
CA GLN A 25 9.88 -19.83 24.94
C GLN A 25 9.93 -19.54 23.44
N GLN A 26 9.30 -20.41 22.68
CA GLN A 26 9.20 -20.31 21.24
C GLN A 26 7.74 -20.08 20.87
N SER A 27 7.51 -19.17 19.93
CA SER A 27 6.19 -18.81 19.42
C SER A 27 6.24 -18.74 17.89
N LEU A 28 5.09 -18.98 17.25
CA LEU A 28 4.96 -18.85 15.80
C LEU A 28 5.06 -17.38 15.35
N PHE A 29 4.52 -16.45 16.15
CA PHE A 29 4.28 -15.06 15.72
C PHE A 29 5.14 -14.01 16.41
N ASP A 30 5.95 -14.41 17.39
CA ASP A 30 6.74 -13.50 18.21
C ASP A 30 8.21 -13.94 18.23
N HIS A 31 9.10 -13.03 18.66
CA HIS A 31 10.49 -13.36 18.92
C HIS A 31 10.56 -14.42 20.01
N HIS A 32 11.40 -15.45 19.80
CA HIS A 32 11.61 -16.45 20.84
C HIS A 32 12.44 -15.81 21.94
N THR A 33 12.17 -16.17 23.19
CA THR A 33 12.90 -15.63 24.35
C THR A 33 13.58 -16.76 25.11
N PHE A 34 14.76 -16.50 25.67
CA PHE A 34 15.39 -17.42 26.61
C PHE A 34 15.79 -16.69 27.90
N GLU A 35 15.71 -17.41 29.01
CA GLU A 35 16.15 -16.96 30.34
C GLU A 35 17.07 -18.03 30.94
N ILE A 36 18.28 -17.61 31.35
CA ILE A 36 19.25 -18.47 32.03
C ILE A 36 19.57 -17.83 33.38
N ARG A 37 19.37 -18.58 34.46
CA ARG A 37 19.73 -18.13 35.81
C ARG A 37 21.07 -18.74 36.20
N VAL A 38 22.03 -17.90 36.52
CA VAL A 38 23.41 -18.30 36.83
C VAL A 38 23.80 -17.68 38.16
N ALA A 39 24.54 -18.40 38.99
CA ALA A 39 25.03 -17.85 40.25
C ALA A 39 26.02 -16.71 39.96
N PHE A 40 26.00 -15.66 40.78
CA PHE A 40 26.90 -14.51 40.59
C PHE A 40 28.38 -14.93 40.51
N GLU A 41 28.78 -15.87 41.36
CA GLU A 41 30.17 -16.36 41.48
C GLU A 41 30.68 -17.12 40.25
N ASP A 42 29.79 -17.60 39.37
CA ASP A 42 30.17 -18.32 38.14
C ASP A 42 30.57 -17.35 37.01
N LEU A 43 30.17 -16.09 37.11
CA LEU A 43 30.39 -15.06 36.08
C LEU A 43 31.29 -13.91 36.55
N GLU A 44 31.34 -13.66 37.85
CA GLU A 44 32.15 -12.61 38.47
C GLU A 44 32.97 -13.19 39.64
N ASP A 45 34.08 -12.54 39.96
CA ASP A 45 34.89 -12.91 41.13
C ASP A 45 34.10 -12.73 42.44
N LYS A 46 34.26 -13.65 43.40
CA LYS A 46 33.56 -13.65 44.70
C LYS A 46 33.75 -12.37 45.53
N SER A 47 34.77 -11.57 45.23
CA SER A 47 35.03 -10.26 45.86
C SER A 47 34.17 -9.11 45.29
N GLN A 48 33.45 -9.33 44.19
CA GLN A 48 32.63 -8.32 43.53
C GLN A 48 31.19 -8.35 44.04
N PHE A 49 30.50 -7.21 43.94
CA PHE A 49 29.11 -7.05 44.41
C PHE A 49 28.15 -6.52 43.33
N PHE A 50 28.66 -6.16 42.15
CA PHE A 50 27.88 -5.53 41.07
C PHE A 50 28.51 -5.79 39.69
N PHE A 51 27.84 -5.36 38.61
CA PHE A 51 28.31 -5.50 37.23
C PHE A 51 29.73 -4.95 37.03
N LYS A 52 30.70 -5.81 36.66
CA LYS A 52 32.09 -5.38 36.40
C LYS A 52 32.67 -5.91 35.09
N GLY A 53 32.51 -7.20 34.82
CA GLY A 53 32.98 -7.84 33.58
C GLY A 53 31.87 -8.57 32.81
N ALA A 54 30.92 -9.18 33.51
CA ALA A 54 29.89 -10.03 32.92
C ALA A 54 29.00 -9.28 31.92
N HIS A 55 28.68 -8.02 32.20
CA HIS A 55 27.87 -7.19 31.30
C HIS A 55 28.58 -6.94 29.94
N ALA A 56 29.89 -6.69 29.95
CA ALA A 56 30.66 -6.46 28.73
C ALA A 56 30.93 -7.76 27.95
N ALA A 57 31.02 -8.89 28.65
CA ALA A 57 31.28 -10.19 28.05
C ALA A 57 30.02 -10.87 27.47
N LEU A 58 28.84 -10.61 28.04
CA LEU A 58 27.62 -11.35 27.70
C LEU A 58 26.63 -10.54 26.86
N VAL A 59 26.42 -9.26 27.15
CA VAL A 59 25.38 -8.46 26.50
C VAL A 59 25.74 -8.21 25.03
N GLY A 60 24.78 -8.48 24.13
CA GLY A 60 24.95 -8.34 22.68
C GLY A 60 25.67 -9.50 22.00
N GLN A 61 26.11 -10.52 22.74
CA GLN A 61 26.78 -11.69 22.16
C GLN A 61 25.78 -12.75 21.69
N PRO A 62 26.13 -13.55 20.66
CA PRO A 62 25.34 -14.69 20.25
C PRO A 62 25.37 -15.78 21.33
N ALA A 63 24.22 -16.43 21.54
CA ALA A 63 24.03 -17.54 22.45
C ALA A 63 23.64 -18.80 21.67
N THR A 64 24.32 -19.91 21.95
CA THR A 64 23.99 -21.24 21.41
C THR A 64 23.62 -22.14 22.57
N ILE A 65 22.40 -22.67 22.55
CA ILE A 65 21.86 -23.55 23.59
C ILE A 65 21.51 -24.89 22.94
N SER A 66 22.03 -26.00 23.46
CA SER A 66 21.70 -27.33 22.96
C SER A 66 21.36 -28.33 24.05
N PHE A 67 20.47 -29.28 23.72
CA PHE A 67 20.03 -30.35 24.61
C PHE A 67 20.47 -31.70 24.08
N LYS A 68 21.15 -32.48 24.92
CA LYS A 68 21.51 -33.88 24.63
C LYS A 68 20.96 -34.81 25.71
N PRO A 69 20.01 -35.70 25.43
CA PRO A 69 19.50 -36.62 26.42
C PRO A 69 20.59 -37.57 26.91
N ARG A 70 20.73 -37.72 28.24
CA ARG A 70 21.74 -38.61 28.85
C ARG A 70 21.52 -40.08 28.52
N TYR A 71 20.25 -40.47 28.33
CA TYR A 71 19.84 -41.82 28.01
C TYR A 71 19.39 -41.89 26.55
N LYS A 72 20.00 -42.79 25.75
CA LYS A 72 19.79 -43.00 24.29
C LYS A 72 18.41 -43.57 23.92
N LEU A 73 17.32 -43.12 24.55
CA LEU A 73 15.97 -43.53 24.17
C LEU A 73 15.47 -42.74 22.94
N VAL A 74 15.98 -41.52 22.72
CA VAL A 74 15.65 -40.68 21.57
C VAL A 74 16.93 -40.00 21.06
N PRO A 75 17.33 -40.16 19.78
CA PRO A 75 18.39 -39.35 19.19
C PRO A 75 17.89 -37.90 19.14
N ALA A 76 18.55 -37.00 19.86
CA ALA A 76 18.15 -35.60 19.93
C ALA A 76 19.37 -34.69 19.81
N ASP A 77 19.28 -33.72 18.91
CA ASP A 77 20.27 -32.69 18.65
C ASP A 77 19.55 -31.35 18.54
N PHE A 78 18.79 -31.02 19.59
CA PHE A 78 18.12 -29.73 19.67
C PHE A 78 19.18 -28.64 19.81
N GLN A 79 19.07 -27.63 18.97
CA GLN A 79 19.93 -26.46 18.99
C GLN A 79 19.08 -25.20 18.80
N PHE A 80 19.27 -24.25 19.70
CA PHE A 80 18.65 -22.93 19.68
C PHE A 80 19.74 -21.86 19.62
N LEU A 81 19.60 -20.96 18.64
CA LEU A 81 20.44 -19.78 18.47
C LEU A 81 19.68 -18.55 18.96
N GLY A 82 20.35 -17.72 19.75
CA GLY A 82 19.82 -16.51 20.35
C GLY A 82 20.86 -15.40 20.40
N ILE A 83 20.45 -14.24 20.88
CA ILE A 83 21.31 -13.10 21.17
C ILE A 83 20.93 -12.61 22.57
N VAL A 84 21.93 -12.38 23.42
CA VAL A 84 21.71 -11.84 24.76
C VAL A 84 21.36 -10.36 24.65
N THR A 85 20.16 -9.98 25.10
CA THR A 85 19.66 -8.60 25.00
C THR A 85 19.58 -7.91 26.36
N GLU A 86 19.49 -8.66 27.44
CA GLU A 86 19.34 -8.14 28.80
C GLU A 86 20.17 -9.00 29.77
N LEU A 87 20.87 -8.33 30.68
CA LEU A 87 21.50 -8.96 31.83
C LEU A 87 20.95 -8.30 33.08
N ALA A 88 20.16 -9.03 33.86
CA ALA A 88 19.60 -8.55 35.10
C ALA A 88 20.32 -9.18 36.30
N LEU A 89 20.42 -8.42 37.39
CA LEU A 89 20.95 -8.88 38.66
C LEU A 89 19.78 -8.96 39.65
N SER A 90 19.51 -10.15 40.16
CA SER A 90 18.48 -10.40 41.16
C SER A 90 19.14 -10.75 42.49
N ASN A 91 18.73 -10.07 43.56
CA ASN A 91 19.18 -10.35 44.92
C ASN A 91 17.97 -10.84 45.72
N ASN A 92 18.08 -12.01 46.33
CA ASN A 92 17.05 -12.53 47.23
C ASN A 92 17.30 -12.04 48.67
N SER A 93 16.29 -12.14 49.54
CA SER A 93 16.41 -11.70 50.95
C SER A 93 17.51 -12.41 51.77
N GLU A 94 18.15 -13.42 51.20
CA GLU A 94 19.24 -14.21 51.79
C GLU A 94 20.63 -13.81 51.25
N THR A 95 20.75 -12.64 50.61
CA THR A 95 22.02 -12.08 50.07
C THR A 95 22.68 -12.90 48.96
N VAL A 96 21.97 -13.86 48.36
CA VAL A 96 22.44 -14.57 47.17
C VAL A 96 22.14 -13.73 45.94
N ASN A 97 23.19 -13.33 45.24
CA ASN A 97 23.10 -12.67 43.95
C ASN A 97 22.98 -13.71 42.83
N THR A 98 21.98 -13.56 41.97
CA THR A 98 21.78 -14.37 40.77
C THR A 98 21.77 -13.47 39.55
N TYR A 99 22.57 -13.82 38.54
CA TYR A 99 22.47 -13.23 37.23
C TYR A 99 21.36 -13.90 36.43
N ILE A 100 20.48 -13.08 35.85
CA ILE A 100 19.44 -13.51 34.94
C ILE A 100 19.84 -13.02 33.55
N ILE A 101 20.34 -13.94 32.73
CA ILE A 101 20.69 -13.69 31.34
C ILE A 101 19.42 -13.87 30.52
N ARG A 102 18.97 -12.81 29.85
CA ARG A 102 17.81 -12.83 28.97
C ARG A 102 18.22 -12.46 27.55
N GLY A 103 17.60 -13.14 26.60
CA GLY A 103 17.84 -12.87 25.21
C GLY A 103 16.69 -13.27 24.32
N HIS A 104 16.83 -12.92 23.06
CA HIS A 104 15.84 -13.17 22.03
C HIS A 104 16.44 -14.00 20.89
N SER A 105 15.61 -14.62 20.06
CA SER A 105 16.06 -15.15 18.77
C SER A 105 16.70 -14.04 17.92
N PRO A 106 17.63 -14.38 17.00
CA PRO A 106 18.26 -13.40 16.09
C PRO A 106 17.25 -12.57 15.28
N THR A 107 16.00 -13.00 15.17
CA THR A 107 14.90 -12.22 14.59
C THR A 107 14.67 -10.87 15.26
N ILE A 108 15.11 -10.66 16.52
CA ILE A 108 15.02 -9.36 17.21
C ILE A 108 15.80 -8.26 16.48
N MET A 109 16.82 -8.62 15.70
CA MET A 109 17.55 -7.67 14.85
C MET A 109 16.64 -7.03 13.80
N MET A 110 15.52 -7.67 13.46
CA MET A 110 14.55 -7.15 12.49
C MET A 110 13.64 -6.04 13.03
N GLU A 111 13.82 -5.66 14.29
CA GLU A 111 13.22 -4.46 14.89
C GLU A 111 14.11 -3.22 14.69
N ASP A 112 14.90 -3.19 13.61
CA ASP A 112 15.84 -2.15 13.19
C ASP A 112 15.14 -0.85 12.72
N GLY A 113 14.37 -0.26 13.64
CA GLY A 113 13.65 0.99 13.42
C GLY A 113 12.54 0.87 12.36
N ARG A 114 11.87 2.00 12.12
CA ARG A 114 10.77 2.06 11.14
C ARG A 114 11.31 2.38 9.75
N GLN A 115 10.86 1.62 8.76
CA GLN A 115 11.31 1.72 7.37
C GLN A 115 10.19 2.21 6.45
N ARG A 116 10.58 2.75 5.29
CA ARG A 116 9.66 3.09 4.19
C ARG A 116 10.22 2.61 2.86
N ARG A 117 9.52 1.66 2.22
CA ARG A 117 9.93 1.02 0.96
C ARG A 117 8.71 0.65 0.13
N ALA A 118 8.85 0.60 -1.18
CA ALA A 118 7.82 0.20 -2.10
C ALA A 118 8.38 -0.75 -3.15
N TRP A 119 7.59 -1.76 -3.47
CA TRP A 119 7.83 -2.71 -4.53
C TRP A 119 6.73 -2.58 -5.57
N VAL A 120 7.14 -2.59 -6.83
CA VAL A 120 6.24 -2.53 -7.99
C VAL A 120 6.46 -3.78 -8.82
N GLU A 121 5.40 -4.43 -9.27
CA GLU A 121 5.43 -5.63 -10.13
C GLU A 121 6.40 -6.71 -9.59
N SER A 122 6.33 -7.01 -8.29
CA SER A 122 7.29 -7.88 -7.58
C SER A 122 6.61 -9.09 -6.96
N GLY A 123 7.26 -10.27 -7.01
CA GLY A 123 6.80 -11.48 -6.32
C GLY A 123 7.21 -11.51 -4.84
N LEU A 124 6.46 -12.24 -4.00
CA LEU A 124 6.73 -12.32 -2.56
C LEU A 124 8.14 -12.76 -2.22
N SER A 125 8.69 -13.76 -2.94
CA SER A 125 10.06 -14.24 -2.71
C SER A 125 11.09 -13.12 -2.87
N ASN A 126 10.91 -12.22 -3.86
CA ASN A 126 11.80 -11.08 -4.05
C ASN A 126 11.65 -10.03 -2.93
N ILE A 127 10.41 -9.78 -2.48
CA ILE A 127 10.14 -8.83 -1.39
C ILE A 127 10.81 -9.33 -0.10
N PHE A 128 10.56 -10.58 0.29
CA PHE A 128 11.19 -11.19 1.47
C PHE A 128 12.71 -11.28 1.32
N GLY A 129 13.22 -11.61 0.13
CA GLY A 129 14.66 -11.66 -0.15
C GLY A 129 15.34 -10.28 -0.02
N THR A 130 14.67 -9.21 -0.44
CA THR A 130 15.17 -7.83 -0.26
C THR A 130 15.32 -7.50 1.22
N VAL A 131 14.32 -7.83 2.04
CA VAL A 131 14.37 -7.59 3.49
C VAL A 131 15.43 -8.47 4.16
N ALA A 132 15.52 -9.75 3.78
CA ALA A 132 16.54 -10.67 4.31
C ALA A 132 17.97 -10.21 3.96
N GLY A 133 18.15 -9.58 2.79
CA GLY A 133 19.45 -9.05 2.35
C GLY A 133 20.06 -8.00 3.29
N ASP A 134 19.24 -7.25 4.03
CA ASP A 134 19.71 -6.27 5.03
C ASP A 134 20.45 -6.92 6.20
N TYR A 135 20.19 -8.21 6.45
CA TYR A 135 20.77 -9.00 7.54
C TYR A 135 21.87 -9.96 7.06
N GLY A 136 22.34 -9.78 5.81
CA GLY A 136 23.43 -10.57 5.26
C GLY A 136 24.69 -10.50 6.13
N GLY A 137 25.20 -11.66 6.56
CA GLY A 137 26.37 -11.75 7.43
C GLY A 137 26.08 -11.62 8.94
N SER A 138 24.81 -11.48 9.33
CA SER A 138 24.39 -11.57 10.74
C SER A 138 24.23 -13.02 11.20
N ALA A 139 23.89 -13.22 12.48
CA ALA A 139 23.54 -14.54 13.03
C ALA A 139 22.17 -15.06 12.57
N LEU A 140 21.41 -14.30 11.79
CA LEU A 140 20.07 -14.65 11.32
C LEU A 140 20.12 -15.30 9.93
N SER A 141 19.68 -16.56 9.86
CA SER A 141 19.51 -17.31 8.61
C SER A 141 18.06 -17.27 8.15
N PHE A 142 17.83 -17.28 6.84
CA PHE A 142 16.50 -17.24 6.22
C PHE A 142 16.29 -18.43 5.28
N ASN A 143 15.09 -19.01 5.31
CA ASN A 143 14.59 -19.96 4.33
C ASN A 143 13.31 -19.38 3.70
N ILE A 144 13.43 -18.91 2.45
CA ILE A 144 12.37 -18.15 1.77
C ILE A 144 11.82 -18.99 0.61
N ALA A 145 10.65 -19.60 0.80
CA ALA A 145 9.94 -20.37 -0.21
C ALA A 145 8.42 -20.16 -0.07
N PRO A 146 7.90 -18.94 -0.30
CA PRO A 146 6.47 -18.64 -0.19
C PRO A 146 5.65 -19.43 -1.22
N ALA A 147 4.44 -19.82 -0.84
CA ALA A 147 3.52 -20.56 -1.71
C ALA A 147 2.91 -19.69 -2.81
N TYR A 148 2.72 -18.39 -2.57
CA TYR A 148 2.19 -17.44 -3.54
C TYR A 148 3.29 -16.93 -4.47
N THR A 149 3.12 -17.18 -5.77
CA THR A 149 4.12 -16.92 -6.81
C THR A 149 3.74 -15.81 -7.80
N ALA A 150 2.50 -15.32 -7.76
CA ALA A 150 2.06 -14.28 -8.67
C ALA A 150 2.71 -12.92 -8.34
N LEU A 151 2.80 -12.05 -9.34
CA LEU A 151 3.35 -10.72 -9.20
C LEU A 151 2.36 -9.79 -8.50
N ILE A 152 2.87 -8.99 -7.57
CA ILE A 152 2.11 -7.98 -6.84
C ILE A 152 2.35 -6.64 -7.53
N ASP A 153 1.27 -5.96 -7.95
CA ASP A 153 1.37 -4.70 -8.69
C ASP A 153 2.04 -3.60 -7.87
N TYR A 154 1.64 -3.46 -6.61
CA TYR A 154 2.20 -2.50 -5.67
C TYR A 154 2.13 -3.04 -4.24
N LYS A 155 3.23 -2.89 -3.51
CA LYS A 155 3.26 -3.15 -2.07
C LYS A 155 4.17 -2.15 -1.37
N ALA A 156 3.69 -1.55 -0.29
CA ALA A 156 4.48 -0.63 0.51
C ALA A 156 4.74 -1.17 1.92
N GLN A 157 5.99 -1.00 2.38
CA GLN A 157 6.38 -0.97 3.77
C GLN A 157 6.29 0.49 4.24
N TYR A 158 5.46 0.80 5.22
CA TYR A 158 5.23 2.19 5.65
C TYR A 158 5.20 2.34 7.16
N ASP A 159 6.26 2.97 7.67
CA ASP A 159 6.44 3.29 9.09
C ASP A 159 6.34 2.06 10.01
N GLU A 160 6.90 0.95 9.54
CA GLU A 160 6.92 -0.34 10.22
C GLU A 160 8.33 -0.93 10.20
N SER A 161 8.65 -1.75 11.21
CA SER A 161 9.91 -2.49 11.23
C SER A 161 9.91 -3.59 10.18
N ASN A 162 11.08 -4.15 9.91
CA ASN A 162 11.21 -5.27 8.99
C ASN A 162 10.47 -6.51 9.53
N TRP A 163 10.49 -6.74 10.85
CA TRP A 163 9.71 -7.80 11.49
C TRP A 163 8.20 -7.63 11.31
N ALA A 164 7.68 -6.43 11.61
CA ALA A 164 6.25 -6.13 11.47
C ALA A 164 5.79 -6.27 10.01
N PHE A 165 6.60 -5.80 9.06
CA PHE A 165 6.33 -5.91 7.63
C PHE A 165 6.24 -7.35 7.15
N VAL A 166 7.23 -8.18 7.51
CA VAL A 166 7.27 -9.59 7.11
C VAL A 166 6.08 -10.36 7.69
N ASN A 167 5.76 -10.15 8.97
CA ASN A 167 4.59 -10.79 9.60
C ASN A 167 3.27 -10.34 8.98
N ARG A 168 3.12 -9.04 8.71
CA ARG A 168 1.92 -8.51 8.05
C ARG A 168 1.75 -9.09 6.66
N LEU A 169 2.82 -9.12 5.86
CA LEU A 169 2.79 -9.65 4.50
C LEU A 169 2.51 -11.16 4.51
N ALA A 170 3.14 -11.92 5.41
CA ALA A 170 2.87 -13.34 5.57
C ALA A 170 1.40 -13.61 5.94
N ALA A 171 0.85 -12.88 6.91
CA ALA A 171 -0.56 -13.02 7.30
C ALA A 171 -1.53 -12.65 6.18
N GLU A 172 -1.22 -11.61 5.39
CA GLU A 172 -2.07 -11.16 4.29
C GLU A 172 -2.14 -12.18 3.15
N TYR A 173 -1.03 -12.89 2.86
CA TYR A 173 -0.94 -13.92 1.82
C TYR A 173 -1.15 -15.35 2.33
N GLY A 174 -1.32 -15.55 3.65
CA GLY A 174 -1.50 -16.86 4.25
C GLY A 174 -0.22 -17.70 4.26
N GLU A 175 0.95 -17.06 4.30
CA GLU A 175 2.24 -17.74 4.34
C GLU A 175 2.63 -18.09 5.77
N TRP A 176 3.25 -19.26 5.93
CA TRP A 176 3.88 -19.63 7.20
C TRP A 176 5.15 -18.81 7.39
N CYS A 177 5.25 -18.08 8.50
CA CYS A 177 6.42 -17.30 8.88
C CYS A 177 6.75 -17.61 10.34
N TYR A 178 7.87 -18.29 10.60
CA TYR A 178 8.26 -18.68 11.96
C TYR A 178 9.76 -18.97 12.06
N TYR A 179 10.32 -18.72 13.24
CA TYR A 179 11.68 -19.14 13.57
C TYR A 179 11.64 -20.57 14.12
N ASP A 180 12.50 -21.47 13.65
CA ASP A 180 12.55 -22.88 14.12
C ASP A 180 13.58 -23.12 15.24
N GLY A 181 14.26 -22.06 15.69
CA GLY A 181 15.36 -22.09 16.64
C GLY A 181 16.73 -21.86 15.99
N GLN A 182 16.84 -21.95 14.66
CA GLN A 182 18.07 -21.70 13.92
C GLN A 182 17.86 -20.76 12.72
N THR A 183 16.78 -20.99 11.97
CA THR A 183 16.46 -20.31 10.71
C THR A 183 15.05 -19.70 10.77
N LEU A 184 14.88 -18.51 10.20
CA LEU A 184 13.57 -17.91 9.96
C LEU A 184 12.98 -18.48 8.66
N ASN A 185 11.92 -19.26 8.79
CA ASN A 185 11.25 -19.96 7.70
C ASN A 185 10.03 -19.15 7.22
N ILE A 186 10.06 -18.73 5.96
CA ILE A 186 8.92 -18.20 5.22
C ILE A 186 8.57 -19.22 4.13
N ALA A 187 8.11 -20.38 4.57
CA ALA A 187 7.91 -21.57 3.75
C ALA A 187 6.94 -22.53 4.42
N LYS A 188 6.37 -23.46 3.63
CA LYS A 188 5.57 -24.55 4.18
C LYS A 188 6.37 -25.31 5.25
N PRO A 189 5.79 -25.57 6.43
CA PRO A 189 6.48 -26.29 7.50
C PRO A 189 6.91 -27.69 7.08
N SER A 190 7.98 -28.17 7.72
CA SER A 190 8.53 -29.51 7.48
C SER A 190 7.49 -30.61 7.74
N PRO A 191 7.46 -31.69 6.95
CA PRO A 191 6.59 -32.83 7.18
C PRO A 191 7.11 -33.76 8.29
N ALA A 192 8.16 -33.38 9.03
CA ALA A 192 8.69 -34.20 10.12
C ALA A 192 7.63 -34.46 11.19
N GLU A 193 7.42 -35.74 11.50
CA GLU A 193 6.44 -36.22 12.47
C GLU A 193 7.15 -36.78 13.70
N GLN A 194 6.64 -36.40 14.87
CA GLN A 194 7.08 -36.93 16.16
C GLN A 194 5.89 -37.61 16.84
N GLU A 195 6.08 -38.85 17.26
CA GLU A 195 5.05 -39.57 18.03
C GLU A 195 4.87 -38.95 19.42
N PHE A 196 3.60 -38.74 19.80
CA PHE A 196 3.15 -38.28 21.11
C PHE A 196 2.06 -39.24 21.62
N VAL A 197 2.40 -40.06 22.60
CA VAL A 197 1.51 -41.11 23.12
C VAL A 197 0.90 -40.65 24.44
N ILE A 198 -0.43 -40.57 24.48
CA ILE A 198 -1.17 -40.29 25.71
C ILE A 198 -1.33 -41.62 26.46
N ASP A 199 -0.38 -41.92 27.35
CA ASP A 199 -0.30 -43.14 28.15
C ASP A 199 -0.65 -42.93 29.64
N GLY A 200 -1.04 -41.69 30.00
CA GLY A 200 -1.36 -41.29 31.37
C GLY A 200 -0.17 -40.69 32.15
N VAL A 201 1.02 -40.63 31.55
CA VAL A 201 2.20 -39.94 32.13
C VAL A 201 2.29 -38.48 31.64
N GLN A 202 1.83 -38.21 30.42
CA GLN A 202 1.84 -36.89 29.80
C GLN A 202 0.48 -36.18 29.97
N HIS A 203 0.50 -34.90 30.34
CA HIS A 203 -0.69 -34.05 30.39
C HIS A 203 -1.05 -33.55 28.99
N PHE A 204 -2.35 -33.51 28.67
CA PHE A 204 -2.86 -32.93 27.45
C PHE A 204 -4.17 -32.20 27.69
N ASP A 205 -4.39 -31.12 26.97
CA ASP A 205 -5.66 -30.40 26.89
C ASP A 205 -6.04 -30.22 25.42
N MET A 206 -7.32 -30.34 25.11
CA MET A 206 -7.84 -30.06 23.77
C MET A 206 -9.08 -29.19 23.88
N ALA A 207 -9.10 -28.10 23.12
CA ALA A 207 -10.22 -27.18 23.05
C ALA A 207 -10.77 -27.10 21.62
N ILE A 208 -12.09 -27.17 21.51
CA ILE A 208 -12.84 -26.90 20.28
C ILE A 208 -13.62 -25.61 20.50
N SER A 209 -13.39 -24.61 19.65
CA SER A 209 -14.01 -23.29 19.75
C SER A 209 -14.75 -22.92 18.47
N LEU A 210 -15.92 -22.30 18.63
CA LEU A 210 -16.74 -21.80 17.52
C LEU A 210 -16.50 -20.30 17.35
N LYS A 211 -16.19 -19.87 16.13
CA LYS A 211 -15.93 -18.47 15.76
C LYS A 211 -16.62 -18.12 14.44
N PRO A 212 -17.10 -16.87 14.24
CA PRO A 212 -17.73 -16.48 12.98
C PRO A 212 -16.86 -16.86 11.78
N ASN A 213 -17.41 -17.64 10.84
CA ASN A 213 -16.68 -18.17 9.68
C ASN A 213 -17.38 -17.91 8.34
N LYS A 214 -18.44 -17.09 8.35
CA LYS A 214 -19.10 -16.60 7.15
C LYS A 214 -18.56 -15.23 6.80
N TYR A 215 -18.04 -15.11 5.59
CA TYR A 215 -17.47 -13.86 5.09
C TYR A 215 -18.03 -13.59 3.70
N LEU A 216 -18.37 -12.33 3.47
CA LEU A 216 -18.75 -11.77 2.19
C LEU A 216 -17.73 -10.68 1.86
N MET A 217 -17.05 -10.79 0.73
CA MET A 217 -16.14 -9.75 0.26
C MET A 217 -16.72 -9.06 -0.97
N HIS A 218 -16.62 -7.74 -0.99
CA HIS A 218 -16.99 -6.90 -2.12
C HIS A 218 -15.79 -6.03 -2.52
N HIS A 219 -15.55 -5.90 -3.81
CA HIS A 219 -14.52 -5.02 -4.34
C HIS A 219 -14.96 -4.38 -5.65
N TYR A 220 -14.73 -3.08 -5.79
CA TYR A 220 -14.94 -2.37 -7.04
C TYR A 220 -13.60 -2.14 -7.74
N ASN A 221 -13.42 -2.80 -8.88
CA ASN A 221 -12.23 -2.61 -9.70
C ASN A 221 -12.47 -1.46 -10.70
N TYR A 222 -11.76 -0.35 -10.50
CA TYR A 222 -11.92 0.86 -11.32
C TYR A 222 -11.36 0.69 -12.75
N GLN A 223 -10.37 -0.19 -12.96
CA GLN A 223 -9.76 -0.39 -14.29
C GLN A 223 -10.74 -1.11 -15.23
N LYS A 224 -11.53 -2.04 -14.69
CA LYS A 224 -12.56 -2.79 -15.43
C LYS A 224 -13.94 -2.17 -15.36
N HIS A 225 -14.14 -1.16 -14.51
CA HIS A 225 -15.44 -0.59 -14.16
C HIS A 225 -16.46 -1.68 -13.77
N LYS A 226 -16.04 -2.60 -12.90
CA LYS A 226 -16.86 -3.74 -12.45
C LYS A 226 -16.68 -3.98 -10.96
N SER A 227 -17.78 -4.32 -10.31
CA SER A 227 -17.76 -4.88 -8.96
C SER A 227 -17.62 -6.40 -9.00
N PHE A 228 -16.90 -6.92 -8.02
CA PHE A 228 -16.73 -8.34 -7.76
C PHE A 228 -17.29 -8.66 -6.38
N ASP A 229 -18.02 -9.76 -6.29
CA ASP A 229 -18.56 -10.30 -5.05
C ASP A 229 -18.02 -11.71 -4.83
N ALA A 230 -17.53 -11.99 -3.62
CA ALA A 230 -17.14 -13.32 -3.18
C ALA A 230 -18.02 -13.69 -1.96
N PRO A 231 -19.17 -14.37 -2.18
CA PRO A 231 -20.05 -14.81 -1.09
C PRO A 231 -19.40 -15.88 -0.22
N HIS A 232 -19.95 -16.23 0.92
CA HIS A 232 -19.36 -17.31 1.74
C HIS A 232 -19.30 -18.62 0.96
N SER A 233 -18.16 -19.30 1.03
CA SER A 233 -17.98 -20.68 0.55
C SER A 233 -17.51 -21.57 1.70
N PRO A 234 -18.11 -22.76 1.91
CA PRO A 234 -17.64 -23.73 2.88
C PRO A 234 -16.18 -24.11 2.63
N ALA A 235 -15.41 -24.25 3.72
CA ALA A 235 -14.03 -24.70 3.69
C ALA A 235 -13.90 -25.96 4.56
N GLY A 236 -12.80 -26.70 4.40
CA GLY A 236 -12.51 -27.92 5.15
C GLY A 236 -11.03 -28.28 5.11
N GLY A 237 -10.68 -29.42 5.67
CA GLY A 237 -9.29 -29.87 5.79
C GLY A 237 -8.66 -29.52 7.14
N TYR A 238 -9.46 -29.25 8.17
CA TYR A 238 -8.98 -28.94 9.53
C TYR A 238 -8.98 -30.19 10.44
N GLY A 239 -9.05 -31.38 9.84
CA GLY A 239 -9.21 -32.65 10.52
C GLY A 239 -10.63 -32.85 11.04
N THR A 240 -10.88 -34.01 11.66
CA THR A 240 -12.23 -34.41 12.08
C THR A 240 -12.91 -33.40 13.00
N PHE A 241 -12.18 -32.91 14.02
CA PHE A 241 -12.71 -31.96 15.00
C PHE A 241 -12.83 -30.54 14.44
N GLY A 242 -11.89 -30.12 13.58
CA GLY A 242 -11.92 -28.80 12.97
C GLY A 242 -13.04 -28.67 11.93
N ASP A 243 -13.28 -29.70 11.11
CA ASP A 243 -14.39 -29.71 10.15
C ASP A 243 -15.74 -29.76 10.88
N PHE A 244 -15.83 -30.47 12.01
CA PHE A 244 -17.00 -30.45 12.90
C PHE A 244 -17.26 -29.04 13.47
N ALA A 245 -16.22 -28.40 14.02
CA ALA A 245 -16.31 -27.05 14.56
C ALA A 245 -16.72 -26.05 13.48
N TYR A 246 -16.13 -26.14 12.29
CA TYR A 246 -16.44 -25.26 11.17
C TYR A 246 -17.91 -25.39 10.75
N ALA A 247 -18.43 -26.61 10.63
CA ALA A 247 -19.84 -26.84 10.30
C ALA A 247 -20.80 -26.31 11.37
N LYS A 248 -20.48 -26.52 12.65
CA LYS A 248 -21.28 -25.99 13.77
C LYS A 248 -21.22 -24.47 13.85
N SER A 249 -20.06 -23.89 13.56
CA SER A 249 -19.88 -22.44 13.54
C SER A 249 -20.70 -21.79 12.42
N SER A 250 -20.71 -22.39 11.24
CA SER A 250 -21.54 -21.94 10.12
C SER A 250 -23.04 -22.01 10.43
N ALA A 251 -23.48 -22.95 11.26
CA ALA A 251 -24.87 -23.05 11.70
C ALA A 251 -25.21 -22.02 12.79
N LEU A 252 -24.29 -21.76 13.72
CA LEU A 252 -24.48 -20.84 14.83
C LEU A 252 -24.44 -19.36 14.37
N PHE A 253 -23.46 -19.00 13.56
CA PHE A 253 -23.28 -17.64 13.05
C PHE A 253 -23.98 -17.47 11.70
N GLY A 254 -25.21 -16.98 11.73
CA GLY A 254 -26.06 -16.80 10.54
C GLY A 254 -25.56 -15.72 9.59
N ASN A 255 -25.10 -14.58 10.13
CA ASN A 255 -24.80 -13.38 9.36
C ASN A 255 -23.34 -13.38 8.86
N PRO A 256 -23.11 -13.20 7.54
CA PRO A 256 -21.77 -13.07 7.00
C PRO A 256 -21.14 -11.73 7.40
N ALA A 257 -19.89 -11.76 7.87
CA ALA A 257 -19.08 -10.58 8.06
C ALA A 257 -18.73 -9.98 6.69
N GLN A 258 -19.03 -8.69 6.51
CA GLN A 258 -18.71 -7.95 5.29
C GLN A 258 -17.29 -7.41 5.40
N LEU A 259 -16.42 -7.82 4.49
CA LEU A 259 -15.01 -7.43 4.50
C LEU A 259 -14.63 -6.75 3.18
N TRP A 260 -13.73 -5.77 3.29
CA TRP A 260 -13.01 -5.20 2.16
C TRP A 260 -11.69 -5.95 1.98
N PRO A 261 -11.24 -6.28 0.75
CA PRO A 261 -9.97 -6.96 0.56
C PRO A 261 -8.79 -6.05 0.90
N LEU A 262 -7.81 -6.55 1.64
CA LEU A 262 -6.58 -5.81 1.99
C LEU A 262 -5.55 -5.78 0.84
N LYS A 263 -5.99 -6.15 -0.37
CA LYS A 263 -5.18 -6.29 -1.59
C LYS A 263 -5.89 -5.66 -2.75
N ASP A 264 -5.13 -5.17 -3.72
CA ASP A 264 -5.70 -4.88 -5.02
C ASP A 264 -6.14 -6.20 -5.68
N VAL A 265 -7.36 -6.21 -6.21
CA VAL A 265 -7.98 -7.40 -6.77
C VAL A 265 -8.35 -7.12 -8.22
N GLY A 266 -7.63 -7.78 -9.12
CA GLY A 266 -7.80 -7.66 -10.56
C GLY A 266 -8.94 -8.54 -11.09
N SER A 267 -9.32 -9.61 -10.40
CA SER A 267 -10.28 -10.59 -10.90
C SER A 267 -11.21 -11.18 -9.81
N PRO A 268 -12.39 -11.69 -10.19
CA PRO A 268 -13.26 -12.40 -9.23
C PRO A 268 -12.58 -13.59 -8.55
N GLY A 269 -11.70 -14.31 -9.27
CA GLY A 269 -10.95 -15.45 -8.72
C GLY A 269 -9.94 -15.05 -7.66
N GLU A 270 -9.28 -13.90 -7.82
CA GLU A 270 -8.40 -13.33 -6.78
C GLU A 270 -9.19 -12.92 -5.53
N LEU A 271 -10.39 -12.35 -5.69
CA LEU A 271 -11.28 -12.02 -4.56
C LEU A 271 -11.70 -13.29 -3.81
N ASP A 272 -12.12 -14.31 -4.55
CA ASP A 272 -12.52 -15.60 -4.01
C ASP A 272 -11.37 -16.28 -3.26
N GLY A 273 -10.16 -16.20 -3.81
CA GLY A 273 -8.93 -16.65 -3.17
C GLY A 273 -8.64 -15.92 -1.85
N HIS A 274 -8.77 -14.59 -1.82
CA HIS A 274 -8.55 -13.82 -0.58
C HIS A 274 -9.58 -14.14 0.50
N ARG A 275 -10.86 -14.27 0.13
CA ARG A 275 -11.91 -14.77 1.03
C ARG A 275 -11.57 -16.18 1.53
N GLY A 276 -11.10 -17.05 0.64
CA GLY A 276 -10.64 -18.41 0.96
C GLY A 276 -9.51 -18.43 1.99
N THR A 277 -8.53 -17.53 1.86
CA THR A 277 -7.45 -17.34 2.85
C THR A 277 -8.02 -17.00 4.22
N VAL A 278 -8.94 -16.02 4.30
CA VAL A 278 -9.57 -15.63 5.58
C VAL A 278 -10.35 -16.80 6.20
N ASN A 279 -11.12 -17.54 5.39
CA ASN A 279 -11.84 -18.74 5.86
C ASN A 279 -10.88 -19.79 6.43
N ALA A 280 -9.77 -20.06 5.74
CA ALA A 280 -8.82 -21.09 6.10
C ALA A 280 -7.99 -20.75 7.35
N VAL A 281 -7.56 -19.49 7.48
CA VAL A 281 -6.89 -19.00 8.69
C VAL A 281 -7.82 -19.11 9.91
N ASN A 282 -9.10 -18.74 9.76
CA ASN A 282 -10.07 -18.83 10.85
C ASN A 282 -10.42 -20.28 11.21
N GLY A 283 -10.53 -21.18 10.23
CA GLY A 283 -10.77 -22.61 10.47
C GLY A 283 -9.62 -23.29 11.21
N THR A 284 -8.37 -22.88 10.93
CA THR A 284 -7.17 -23.39 11.63
C THR A 284 -7.19 -23.08 13.13
N ASP A 285 -7.81 -21.98 13.52
CA ASP A 285 -7.84 -21.48 14.91
C ASP A 285 -9.03 -22.01 15.74
N MET A 286 -9.83 -22.94 15.18
CA MET A 286 -10.99 -23.52 15.87
C MET A 286 -10.63 -24.67 16.80
N VAL A 287 -9.48 -25.32 16.59
CA VAL A 287 -8.99 -26.42 17.43
C VAL A 287 -7.63 -26.06 17.99
N ARG A 288 -7.48 -26.14 19.30
CA ARG A 288 -6.21 -26.00 20.01
C ARG A 288 -5.91 -27.27 20.77
N PHE A 289 -4.70 -27.77 20.60
CA PHE A 289 -4.16 -28.89 21.36
C PHE A 289 -2.99 -28.38 22.19
N GLN A 290 -2.98 -28.65 23.49
CA GLN A 290 -1.87 -28.37 24.37
C GLN A 290 -1.37 -29.69 24.95
N GLY A 291 -0.06 -29.86 25.02
CA GLY A 291 0.56 -31.05 25.57
C GLY A 291 1.77 -30.70 26.41
N SER A 292 2.06 -31.53 27.40
CA SER A 292 3.33 -31.51 28.13
C SER A 292 4.13 -32.77 27.82
N GLY A 293 5.44 -32.66 27.69
CA GLY A 293 6.28 -33.84 27.47
C GLY A 293 7.72 -33.65 27.91
N GLU A 294 8.48 -34.73 27.79
CA GLU A 294 9.90 -34.78 28.16
C GLU A 294 10.82 -34.94 26.93
N ASN A 295 10.27 -34.83 25.71
CA ASN A 295 11.05 -34.93 24.48
C ASN A 295 11.74 -33.59 24.13
N PRO A 296 13.09 -33.51 24.15
CA PRO A 296 13.82 -32.28 23.87
C PRO A 296 13.82 -31.85 22.39
N ASN A 297 13.43 -32.73 21.46
CA ASN A 297 13.46 -32.42 20.03
C ASN A 297 12.29 -31.59 19.51
N LEU A 298 11.26 -31.35 20.32
CA LEU A 298 10.08 -30.62 19.86
C LEU A 298 10.44 -29.15 19.60
N THR A 299 10.07 -28.61 18.45
CA THR A 299 10.23 -27.17 18.11
C THR A 299 8.99 -26.67 17.36
N VAL A 300 8.83 -25.35 17.27
CA VAL A 300 7.78 -24.71 16.47
C VAL A 300 7.87 -25.15 15.01
N GLY A 301 6.72 -25.47 14.41
CA GLY A 301 6.61 -25.94 13.03
C GLY A 301 6.60 -27.46 12.86
N MET A 302 7.04 -28.23 13.87
CA MET A 302 6.98 -29.70 13.85
C MET A 302 5.54 -30.22 13.99
N THR A 303 5.29 -31.41 13.44
CA THR A 303 4.02 -32.11 13.59
C THR A 303 4.13 -33.20 14.66
N VAL A 304 3.23 -33.20 15.63
CA VAL A 304 3.05 -34.27 16.60
C VAL A 304 1.91 -35.20 16.15
N ASN A 305 2.18 -36.49 16.09
CA ASN A 305 1.17 -37.52 15.86
C ASN A 305 0.65 -38.00 17.21
N VAL A 306 -0.60 -37.69 17.54
CA VAL A 306 -1.17 -37.96 18.86
C VAL A 306 -1.92 -39.28 18.84
N THR A 307 -1.47 -40.24 19.63
CA THR A 307 -2.12 -41.53 19.83
C THR A 307 -2.53 -41.71 21.28
N GLY A 308 -3.82 -41.93 21.51
CA GLY A 308 -4.36 -42.25 22.83
C GLY A 308 -4.19 -43.73 23.13
N GLN A 309 -3.59 -44.06 24.27
CA GLN A 309 -3.41 -45.44 24.71
C GLN A 309 -4.21 -45.69 25.99
N LYS A 310 -5.25 -46.52 25.90
CA LYS A 310 -6.08 -46.90 27.06
C LYS A 310 -5.86 -48.37 27.41
N LEU A 311 -5.52 -48.63 28.66
CA LEU A 311 -5.48 -49.99 29.21
C LEU A 311 -6.91 -50.56 29.27
N ILE A 312 -7.14 -51.71 28.62
CA ILE A 312 -8.44 -52.41 28.67
C ILE A 312 -8.35 -53.63 29.58
N GLU A 313 -7.27 -54.40 29.48
CA GLU A 313 -6.94 -55.53 30.35
C GLU A 313 -5.47 -55.44 30.76
N PRO A 314 -5.03 -56.06 31.88
CA PRO A 314 -3.61 -56.12 32.24
C PRO A 314 -2.76 -56.64 31.07
N GLY A 315 -1.87 -55.80 30.55
CA GLY A 315 -1.00 -56.13 29.40
C GLY A 315 -1.64 -55.96 28.01
N LYS A 316 -2.91 -55.55 27.89
CA LYS A 316 -3.56 -55.22 26.60
C LYS A 316 -4.01 -53.76 26.56
N TYR A 317 -3.45 -53.03 25.61
CA TYR A 317 -3.76 -51.63 25.37
C TYR A 317 -4.54 -51.48 24.07
N LYS A 318 -5.58 -50.64 24.07
CA LYS A 318 -6.18 -50.13 22.83
C LYS A 318 -5.56 -48.78 22.52
N GLN A 319 -5.07 -48.66 21.29
CA GLN A 319 -4.57 -47.41 20.74
C GLN A 319 -5.63 -46.80 19.82
N GLU A 320 -5.83 -45.50 19.92
CA GLU A 320 -6.73 -44.72 19.08
C GLU A 320 -5.99 -43.47 18.58
N SER A 321 -6.01 -43.21 17.28
CA SER A 321 -5.40 -42.00 16.74
C SER A 321 -6.32 -40.81 17.04
N VAL A 322 -5.79 -39.83 17.77
CA VAL A 322 -6.49 -38.60 18.13
C VAL A 322 -6.33 -37.54 17.03
N GLY A 323 -5.23 -37.61 16.27
CA GLY A 323 -4.96 -36.76 15.12
C GLY A 323 -3.52 -36.24 15.07
N LYS A 324 -3.21 -35.50 14.01
CA LYS A 324 -1.91 -34.84 13.83
C LYS A 324 -2.05 -33.35 14.11
N TYR A 325 -1.17 -32.80 14.94
CA TYR A 325 -1.19 -31.40 15.34
C TYR A 325 0.18 -30.76 15.10
N ARG A 326 0.23 -29.55 14.56
CA ARG A 326 1.46 -28.78 14.32
C ARG A 326 1.71 -27.81 15.46
N ILE A 327 2.89 -27.86 16.04
CA ILE A 327 3.32 -27.00 17.14
C ILE A 327 3.42 -25.55 16.65
N ILE A 328 2.75 -24.65 17.34
CA ILE A 328 2.75 -23.20 17.11
C ILE A 328 3.37 -22.42 18.28
N GLY A 329 3.60 -23.08 19.42
CA GLY A 329 4.35 -22.52 20.53
C GLY A 329 4.84 -23.62 21.44
N ILE A 330 6.02 -23.44 22.04
CA ILE A 330 6.59 -24.40 22.99
C ILE A 330 7.45 -23.67 24.03
N SER A 331 7.30 -24.06 25.28
CA SER A 331 8.14 -23.64 26.39
C SER A 331 8.96 -24.83 26.85
N HIS A 332 10.29 -24.69 26.81
CA HIS A 332 11.24 -25.64 27.37
C HIS A 332 11.68 -25.16 28.75
N TYR A 333 11.81 -26.08 29.71
CA TYR A 333 12.34 -25.80 31.04
C TYR A 333 13.33 -26.89 31.46
N VAL A 334 14.46 -26.46 32.02
CA VAL A 334 15.47 -27.35 32.60
C VAL A 334 15.86 -26.81 33.97
N ASP A 335 15.87 -27.69 34.98
CA ASP A 335 16.34 -27.38 36.33
C ASP A 335 17.86 -27.59 36.50
N GLU A 336 18.38 -27.25 37.68
CA GLU A 336 19.81 -27.37 38.03
C GLU A 336 20.36 -28.81 37.91
N VAL A 337 19.51 -29.83 38.10
CA VAL A 337 19.90 -31.24 38.08
C VAL A 337 19.82 -31.83 36.65
N GLY A 338 19.26 -31.06 35.71
CA GLY A 338 19.11 -31.42 34.30
C GLY A 338 17.79 -32.14 33.98
N ASN A 339 16.77 -32.06 34.85
CA ASN A 339 15.44 -32.56 34.53
C ASN A 339 14.79 -31.64 33.50
N TYR A 340 14.40 -32.21 32.36
CA TYR A 340 13.79 -31.47 31.26
C TYR A 340 12.28 -31.72 31.20
N GLU A 341 11.54 -30.63 30.99
CA GLU A 341 10.13 -30.66 30.65
C GLU A 341 9.82 -29.62 29.56
N ASN A 342 8.76 -29.88 28.79
CA ASN A 342 8.20 -28.89 27.89
C ASN A 342 6.68 -28.87 27.95
N GLN A 343 6.14 -27.72 27.55
CA GLN A 343 4.73 -27.51 27.31
C GLN A 343 4.57 -26.86 25.94
N PHE A 344 3.74 -27.44 25.07
CA PHE A 344 3.52 -26.94 23.72
C PHE A 344 2.04 -26.70 23.43
N GLU A 345 1.79 -25.80 22.49
CA GLU A 345 0.49 -25.51 21.88
C GLU A 345 0.56 -25.83 20.38
N ALA A 346 -0.49 -26.44 19.85
CA ALA A 346 -0.55 -26.93 18.49
C ALA A 346 -1.95 -26.75 17.85
N VAL A 347 -1.98 -26.67 16.53
CA VAL A 347 -3.18 -26.59 15.67
C VAL A 347 -3.27 -27.81 14.76
N PRO A 348 -4.41 -28.14 14.14
CA PRO A 348 -4.49 -29.29 13.23
C PRO A 348 -3.45 -29.24 12.11
N ALA A 349 -2.64 -30.30 11.96
CA ALA A 349 -1.55 -30.34 10.98
C ALA A 349 -2.04 -30.42 9.53
N SER A 350 -3.30 -30.84 9.33
CA SER A 350 -3.97 -30.86 8.03
C SER A 350 -4.30 -29.46 7.51
N ALA A 351 -4.30 -28.45 8.38
CA ALA A 351 -4.53 -27.06 7.98
C ALA A 351 -3.43 -26.59 7.01
N SER A 352 -3.86 -26.06 5.86
CA SER A 352 -2.96 -25.60 4.80
C SER A 352 -2.29 -24.26 5.13
N LEU A 353 -3.00 -23.39 5.86
CA LEU A 353 -2.57 -22.03 6.21
C LEU A 353 -2.30 -21.92 7.72
N PRO A 354 -1.47 -20.96 8.17
CA PRO A 354 -1.24 -20.71 9.59
C PRO A 354 -2.51 -20.20 10.29
N PRO A 355 -2.58 -20.29 11.64
CA PRO A 355 -3.62 -19.63 12.41
C PRO A 355 -3.52 -18.10 12.29
N HIS A 356 -4.53 -17.39 12.79
CA HIS A 356 -4.54 -15.93 12.78
C HIS A 356 -3.39 -15.38 13.63
N ASN A 357 -2.57 -14.49 13.06
CA ASN A 357 -1.55 -13.75 13.80
C ASN A 357 -2.17 -12.54 14.52
N PRO A 358 -2.28 -12.54 15.87
CA PRO A 358 -2.91 -11.47 16.62
C PRO A 358 -2.06 -10.19 16.73
N HIS A 359 -0.77 -10.25 16.37
CA HIS A 359 0.17 -9.13 16.47
C HIS A 359 0.20 -8.27 15.20
N VAL A 360 -0.39 -8.74 14.10
CA VAL A 360 -0.42 -8.02 12.83
C VAL A 360 -1.34 -6.81 12.91
N LYS A 361 -0.77 -5.65 12.60
CA LYS A 361 -1.50 -4.38 12.47
C LYS A 361 -1.28 -3.83 11.07
N GLN A 362 -2.34 -3.35 10.45
CA GLN A 362 -2.22 -2.66 9.17
C GLN A 362 -1.63 -1.27 9.40
N PRO A 363 -0.62 -0.83 8.62
CA PRO A 363 -0.09 0.52 8.71
C PRO A 363 -1.15 1.52 8.27
N VAL A 364 -1.19 2.66 8.96
CA VAL A 364 -2.10 3.76 8.63
C VAL A 364 -1.31 4.80 7.83
N ALA A 365 -1.64 4.93 6.56
CA ALA A 365 -0.98 5.90 5.68
C ALA A 365 -1.59 7.30 5.88
N LEU A 366 -0.71 8.29 6.02
CA LEU A 366 -1.09 9.70 6.15
C LEU A 366 -0.79 10.45 4.85
N PRO A 367 -1.53 11.52 4.54
CA PRO A 367 -1.25 12.32 3.34
C PRO A 367 0.20 12.78 3.27
N GLU A 368 0.83 12.62 2.11
CA GLU A 368 2.22 13.00 1.88
C GLU A 368 2.43 13.58 0.47
N ILE A 369 3.62 14.12 0.20
CA ILE A 369 3.95 14.72 -1.09
C ILE A 369 4.78 13.73 -1.92
N ALA A 370 4.51 13.69 -3.21
CA ALA A 370 5.29 12.93 -4.18
C ALA A 370 5.57 13.76 -5.44
N THR A 371 6.54 13.31 -6.23
CA THR A 371 6.85 13.88 -7.54
C THR A 371 6.35 12.97 -8.66
N VAL A 372 5.75 13.53 -9.70
CA VAL A 372 5.29 12.77 -10.87
C VAL A 372 6.48 12.26 -11.68
N LEU A 373 6.58 10.94 -11.86
CA LEU A 373 7.58 10.28 -12.70
C LEU A 373 7.12 10.04 -14.13
N LYS A 374 5.87 9.59 -14.30
CA LYS A 374 5.27 9.29 -15.61
C LYS A 374 3.79 9.66 -15.61
N ASN A 375 3.30 10.14 -16.75
CA ASN A 375 1.90 10.51 -16.95
C ASN A 375 1.28 9.92 -18.24
N GLN A 376 2.01 9.03 -18.93
CA GLN A 376 1.53 8.32 -20.12
C GLN A 376 0.84 7.01 -19.71
N ASP A 377 -0.39 7.13 -19.18
CA ASP A 377 -1.16 5.97 -18.71
C ASP A 377 -1.54 5.04 -19.87
N PRO A 378 -1.10 3.76 -19.86
CA PRO A 378 -1.45 2.80 -20.91
C PRO A 378 -2.95 2.51 -20.99
N LEU A 379 -3.70 2.70 -19.90
CA LEU A 379 -5.16 2.53 -19.89
C LEU A 379 -5.92 3.83 -20.20
N GLN A 380 -5.23 4.94 -20.43
CA GLN A 380 -5.83 6.24 -20.74
C GLN A 380 -6.84 6.74 -19.68
N LEU A 381 -6.64 6.37 -18.40
CA LEU A 381 -7.50 6.78 -17.28
C LEU A 381 -7.02 8.07 -16.61
N GLY A 382 -5.93 8.68 -17.10
CA GLY A 382 -5.33 9.88 -16.51
C GLY A 382 -4.54 9.62 -15.23
N ARG A 383 -4.04 8.40 -15.04
CA ARG A 383 -3.18 8.02 -13.90
C ARG A 383 -1.75 8.51 -14.07
N VAL A 384 -1.02 8.55 -12.96
CA VAL A 384 0.40 8.90 -12.93
C VAL A 384 1.22 7.88 -12.14
N LYS A 385 2.49 7.66 -12.50
CA LYS A 385 3.46 7.00 -11.60
C LYS A 385 4.20 8.07 -10.83
N LEU A 386 4.50 7.81 -9.57
CA LEU A 386 5.01 8.75 -8.58
C LEU A 386 6.34 8.29 -8.01
N GLN A 387 7.10 9.27 -7.53
CA GLN A 387 8.26 9.12 -6.65
C GLN A 387 7.93 9.74 -5.30
N PHE A 388 7.74 8.90 -4.29
CA PHE A 388 7.63 9.36 -2.90
C PHE A 388 8.95 9.95 -2.42
N HIS A 389 8.87 10.93 -1.52
CA HIS A 389 10.03 11.60 -0.90
C HIS A 389 10.53 10.84 0.34
N TRP A 390 10.56 9.51 0.27
CA TRP A 390 11.10 8.69 1.35
C TRP A 390 12.64 8.70 1.35
N PRO A 391 13.31 8.51 2.50
CA PRO A 391 14.77 8.62 2.60
C PRO A 391 15.54 7.74 1.61
N ASN A 392 15.02 6.56 1.28
CA ASN A 392 15.57 5.70 0.23
C ASN A 392 14.84 5.92 -1.10
N GLN A 393 15.38 6.80 -1.95
CA GLN A 393 14.75 7.18 -3.23
C GLN A 393 14.61 6.01 -4.21
N LEU A 394 15.46 4.97 -4.12
CA LEU A 394 15.36 3.77 -4.97
C LEU A 394 14.14 2.91 -4.62
N ALA A 395 13.57 3.08 -3.42
CA ALA A 395 12.46 2.32 -2.89
C ALA A 395 11.14 3.13 -2.82
N GLY A 396 11.04 4.28 -3.49
CA GLY A 396 9.86 5.17 -3.40
C GLY A 396 8.99 5.23 -4.66
N LYS A 397 9.07 4.24 -5.55
CA LYS A 397 8.29 4.26 -6.81
C LYS A 397 6.91 3.67 -6.61
N SER A 398 5.89 4.33 -7.13
CA SER A 398 4.51 3.82 -7.13
C SER A 398 4.20 2.99 -8.39
N SER A 399 3.13 2.18 -8.32
CA SER A 399 2.39 1.77 -9.52
C SER A 399 1.59 2.95 -10.09
N TRP A 400 0.69 2.72 -11.04
CA TRP A 400 -0.21 3.74 -11.60
C TRP A 400 -1.24 4.20 -10.57
N VAL A 401 -1.18 5.48 -10.21
CA VAL A 401 -2.01 6.11 -9.18
C VAL A 401 -3.09 6.98 -9.82
N ARG A 402 -4.34 6.86 -9.33
CA ARG A 402 -5.46 7.69 -9.79
C ARG A 402 -5.28 9.14 -9.38
N VAL A 403 -5.73 10.05 -10.24
CA VAL A 403 -5.74 11.49 -9.97
C VAL A 403 -7.17 11.96 -9.77
N ALA A 404 -7.44 12.56 -8.61
CA ALA A 404 -8.70 13.23 -8.34
C ALA A 404 -8.81 14.50 -9.20
N MET A 405 -9.85 14.57 -10.02
CA MET A 405 -10.13 15.70 -10.89
C MET A 405 -11.35 16.46 -10.38
N ALA A 406 -11.39 17.77 -10.58
CA ALA A 406 -12.44 18.64 -10.04
C ALA A 406 -13.85 18.31 -10.55
N TYR A 407 -13.99 17.83 -11.79
CA TYR A 407 -15.27 17.42 -12.36
C TYR A 407 -15.07 16.23 -13.31
N THR A 408 -15.79 15.12 -13.11
CA THR A 408 -15.65 13.89 -13.91
C THR A 408 -16.97 13.15 -14.14
N GLY A 409 -16.97 12.26 -15.13
CA GLY A 409 -18.01 11.24 -15.36
C GLY A 409 -18.30 11.07 -16.85
N GLY A 410 -18.60 9.86 -17.32
CA GLY A 410 -18.93 9.60 -18.73
C GLY A 410 -18.02 10.35 -19.72
N ALA A 411 -18.61 10.93 -20.78
CA ALA A 411 -17.91 11.73 -21.78
C ALA A 411 -17.78 13.24 -21.42
N ARG A 412 -17.77 13.58 -20.12
CA ARG A 412 -17.70 14.98 -19.64
C ARG A 412 -16.72 15.12 -18.48
N GLY A 413 -16.24 16.33 -18.25
CA GLY A 413 -15.37 16.63 -17.11
C GLY A 413 -14.15 17.48 -17.46
N SER A 414 -13.29 17.64 -16.45
CA SER A 414 -11.96 18.21 -16.55
C SER A 414 -10.91 17.11 -16.60
N LEU A 415 -9.98 17.19 -17.56
CA LEU A 415 -8.83 16.29 -17.64
C LEU A 415 -7.54 17.12 -17.64
N PHE A 416 -6.99 17.34 -16.44
CA PHE A 416 -5.72 18.03 -16.24
C PHE A 416 -4.76 17.08 -15.51
N ILE A 417 -4.05 16.27 -16.28
CA ILE A 417 -3.08 15.31 -15.74
C ILE A 417 -1.82 16.09 -15.31
N PRO A 418 -1.32 15.90 -14.07
CA PRO A 418 -0.05 16.46 -13.63
C PRO A 418 1.11 16.12 -14.58
N GLU A 419 2.03 17.06 -14.77
CA GLU A 419 3.18 16.91 -15.64
C GLU A 419 4.33 16.20 -14.93
N ILE A 420 5.24 15.58 -15.71
CA ILE A 420 6.45 14.98 -15.15
C ILE A 420 7.25 16.06 -14.39
N ASN A 421 7.70 15.71 -13.19
CA ASN A 421 8.36 16.56 -12.18
C ASN A 421 7.43 17.48 -11.37
N ASP A 422 6.12 17.52 -11.63
CA ASP A 422 5.20 18.25 -10.76
C ASP A 422 5.15 17.62 -9.36
N GLN A 423 4.97 18.45 -8.34
CA GLN A 423 4.67 18.00 -6.98
C GLN A 423 3.18 17.80 -6.80
N VAL A 424 2.81 16.68 -6.20
CA VAL A 424 1.42 16.29 -5.95
C VAL A 424 1.21 15.88 -4.50
N LEU A 425 0.03 16.18 -3.98
CA LEU A 425 -0.45 15.69 -2.69
C LEU A 425 -1.08 14.32 -2.88
N ILE A 426 -0.65 13.36 -2.07
CA ILE A 426 -1.13 11.99 -2.04
C ILE A 426 -2.06 11.81 -0.85
N SER A 427 -3.15 11.09 -1.07
CA SER A 427 -4.07 10.60 -0.06
C SER A 427 -4.25 9.09 -0.27
N TYR A 428 -4.83 8.38 0.69
CA TYR A 428 -4.94 6.92 0.65
C TYR A 428 -6.39 6.49 0.86
N GLU A 429 -6.89 5.62 0.00
CA GLU A 429 -8.25 5.08 0.15
C GLU A 429 -8.33 4.28 1.44
N ALA A 430 -9.26 4.66 2.33
CA ALA A 430 -9.41 4.09 3.67
C ALA A 430 -8.11 4.11 4.52
N ASN A 431 -7.21 5.07 4.27
CA ASN A 431 -5.87 5.16 4.88
C ASN A 431 -4.99 3.91 4.66
N HIS A 432 -5.27 3.13 3.62
CA HIS A 432 -4.52 1.93 3.29
C HIS A 432 -3.32 2.27 2.40
N VAL A 433 -2.12 1.91 2.85
CA VAL A 433 -0.86 2.29 2.19
C VAL A 433 -0.75 1.85 0.74
N ASP A 434 -1.35 0.70 0.39
CA ASP A 434 -1.30 0.15 -0.97
C ASP A 434 -2.30 0.81 -1.94
N PHE A 435 -3.17 1.72 -1.47
CA PHE A 435 -4.17 2.41 -2.31
C PHE A 435 -3.97 3.94 -2.33
N PRO A 436 -2.83 4.43 -2.86
CA PRO A 436 -2.62 5.86 -3.02
C PRO A 436 -3.54 6.45 -4.10
N VAL A 437 -3.88 7.74 -3.93
CA VAL A 437 -4.61 8.60 -4.85
C VAL A 437 -4.00 9.99 -4.81
N VAL A 438 -3.74 10.60 -5.97
CA VAL A 438 -3.38 12.02 -6.03
C VAL A 438 -4.63 12.84 -5.75
N SER A 439 -4.62 13.63 -4.67
CA SER A 439 -5.74 14.49 -4.28
C SER A 439 -5.59 15.94 -4.75
N GLY A 440 -4.39 16.34 -5.18
CA GLY A 440 -4.15 17.66 -5.78
C GLY A 440 -2.69 17.87 -6.20
N SER A 441 -2.45 19.00 -6.86
CA SER A 441 -1.09 19.45 -7.25
C SER A 441 -0.65 20.63 -6.39
N LEU A 442 0.65 20.70 -6.10
CA LEU A 442 1.25 21.72 -5.24
C LEU A 442 2.35 22.48 -5.99
N TYR A 443 2.43 23.79 -5.74
CA TYR A 443 3.57 24.60 -6.17
C TYR A 443 4.73 24.44 -5.18
N HIS A 444 5.96 24.36 -5.68
CA HIS A 444 7.19 24.49 -4.89
C HIS A 444 7.85 25.87 -5.08
N LYS A 445 9.00 26.13 -4.46
CA LYS A 445 9.70 27.45 -4.35
C LYS A 445 9.99 28.17 -5.69
N ASP A 446 9.88 27.49 -6.82
CA ASP A 446 10.10 28.07 -8.16
C ASP A 446 8.86 27.96 -9.05
N PRO A 447 7.69 28.49 -8.64
CA PRO A 447 6.57 28.49 -9.55
C PRO A 447 6.91 29.49 -10.67
N THR A 448 7.01 29.04 -11.91
CA THR A 448 7.30 29.89 -13.09
C THR A 448 6.15 30.87 -13.44
N THR A 449 5.27 31.15 -12.49
CA THR A 449 4.12 32.04 -12.64
C THR A 449 4.35 33.38 -11.95
N ASN A 450 4.48 34.44 -12.76
CA ASN A 450 4.53 35.83 -12.30
C ASN A 450 3.12 36.41 -12.03
N TYR A 451 2.09 35.57 -11.86
CA TYR A 451 0.70 36.01 -11.66
C TYR A 451 0.34 36.18 -10.18
N TRP A 452 1.25 35.84 -9.26
CA TRP A 452 1.12 36.21 -7.85
C TRP A 452 0.98 37.74 -7.71
N SER A 453 0.03 38.18 -6.89
CA SER A 453 -0.25 39.59 -6.62
C SER A 453 -0.62 39.75 -5.15
N ASP A 454 -0.19 40.84 -4.52
CA ASP A 454 -0.33 41.06 -3.06
C ASP A 454 -1.78 40.98 -2.57
N ASN A 455 -2.73 41.38 -3.42
CA ASN A 455 -4.16 41.36 -3.11
C ASN A 455 -4.91 40.17 -3.73
N ASN A 456 -4.19 39.20 -4.31
CA ASN A 456 -4.78 38.03 -4.97
C ASN A 456 -5.83 38.41 -6.05
N TYR A 457 -5.63 39.49 -6.79
CA TYR A 457 -6.59 39.92 -7.82
C TYR A 457 -6.50 39.07 -9.09
N ASN A 458 -5.41 38.35 -9.32
CA ASN A 458 -5.23 37.53 -10.51
C ASN A 458 -5.69 36.09 -10.24
N LYS A 459 -6.62 35.58 -11.06
CA LYS A 459 -7.00 34.16 -11.13
C LYS A 459 -6.67 33.65 -12.52
N ILE A 460 -6.04 32.48 -12.62
CA ILE A 460 -5.54 31.99 -13.90
C ILE A 460 -5.65 30.47 -14.02
N ILE A 461 -6.07 30.03 -15.21
CA ILE A 461 -5.84 28.66 -15.70
C ILE A 461 -4.79 28.79 -16.79
N ARG A 462 -3.63 28.14 -16.60
CA ARG A 462 -2.51 28.14 -17.56
C ARG A 462 -2.07 26.71 -17.83
N THR A 463 -1.99 26.34 -19.10
CA THR A 463 -1.43 25.05 -19.51
C THR A 463 0.07 25.15 -19.76
N LYS A 464 0.78 24.00 -19.78
CA LYS A 464 2.22 23.91 -20.09
C LYS A 464 2.60 24.58 -21.42
N GLY A 465 1.76 24.41 -22.45
CA GLY A 465 1.93 25.05 -23.76
C GLY A 465 1.69 26.56 -23.75
N GLY A 466 1.27 27.14 -22.63
CA GLY A 466 1.11 28.57 -22.46
C GLY A 466 -0.27 29.12 -22.81
N ASN A 467 -1.28 28.28 -23.10
CA ASN A 467 -2.67 28.73 -23.20
C ASN A 467 -3.14 29.23 -21.84
N LYS A 468 -3.85 30.36 -21.82
CA LYS A 468 -4.25 31.05 -20.59
C LYS A 468 -5.68 31.55 -20.66
N ILE A 469 -6.39 31.34 -19.57
CA ILE A 469 -7.61 32.06 -19.21
C ILE A 469 -7.27 32.86 -17.95
N VAL A 470 -7.33 34.19 -18.03
CA VAL A 470 -6.95 35.09 -16.93
C VAL A 470 -8.15 35.93 -16.55
N MET A 471 -8.49 35.93 -15.27
CA MET A 471 -9.47 36.82 -14.66
C MET A 471 -8.72 37.74 -13.71
N LYS A 472 -8.95 39.05 -13.82
CA LYS A 472 -8.45 40.04 -12.87
C LYS A 472 -9.63 40.65 -12.13
N ASP A 473 -9.57 40.61 -10.81
CA ASP A 473 -10.66 41.02 -9.91
C ASP A 473 -10.36 42.35 -9.20
N LYS A 474 -9.46 43.19 -9.75
CA LYS A 474 -9.20 44.50 -9.16
C LYS A 474 -10.51 45.33 -9.22
N PRO A 475 -10.97 45.91 -8.09
CA PRO A 475 -12.21 46.68 -8.07
C PRO A 475 -12.23 47.80 -9.12
N ASN A 476 -13.33 47.91 -9.86
CA ASN A 476 -13.55 48.88 -10.96
C ASN A 476 -12.61 48.75 -12.17
N GLU A 477 -11.77 47.72 -12.18
CA GLU A 477 -10.79 47.42 -13.23
C GLU A 477 -10.78 45.91 -13.52
N GLN A 478 -11.95 45.26 -13.45
CA GLN A 478 -12.05 43.83 -13.72
C GLN A 478 -11.81 43.54 -15.20
N GLU A 479 -11.10 42.46 -15.47
CA GLU A 479 -10.72 42.08 -16.84
C GLU A 479 -10.76 40.56 -17.02
N PHE A 480 -11.12 40.12 -18.22
CA PHE A 480 -11.11 38.72 -18.64
C PHE A 480 -10.32 38.57 -19.95
N PHE A 481 -9.34 37.67 -19.95
CA PHE A 481 -8.47 37.42 -21.10
C PHE A 481 -8.43 35.95 -21.47
N ILE A 482 -8.52 35.67 -22.77
CA ILE A 482 -8.17 34.36 -23.36
C ILE A 482 -7.04 34.59 -24.35
N THR A 483 -5.89 33.96 -24.12
CA THR A 483 -4.70 34.14 -24.97
C THR A 483 -3.72 32.96 -24.85
N ASN A 484 -2.64 32.97 -25.63
CA ASN A 484 -1.56 32.00 -25.59
C ASN A 484 -0.21 32.71 -25.39
N ALA A 485 0.69 32.12 -24.61
CA ALA A 485 2.05 32.60 -24.39
C ALA A 485 2.88 32.74 -25.68
N ASN A 486 2.61 31.91 -26.69
CA ASN A 486 3.39 31.87 -27.94
C ASN A 486 3.07 33.01 -28.91
N ASN A 487 1.92 33.66 -28.79
CA ASN A 487 1.56 34.78 -29.66
C ASN A 487 0.78 35.86 -28.90
N LYS A 488 1.50 36.82 -28.31
CA LYS A 488 0.94 37.96 -27.58
C LYS A 488 -0.01 38.83 -28.41
N SER A 489 -0.02 38.67 -29.73
CA SER A 489 -0.86 39.44 -30.65
C SER A 489 -2.17 38.75 -31.01
N THR A 490 -2.53 37.64 -30.37
CA THR A 490 -3.82 36.96 -30.59
C THR A 490 -4.53 36.75 -29.26
N GLY A 491 -5.75 37.26 -29.15
CA GLY A 491 -6.55 37.06 -27.95
C GLY A 491 -7.94 37.70 -27.99
N LEU A 492 -8.73 37.33 -26.98
CA LEU A 492 -9.97 37.99 -26.61
C LEU A 492 -9.73 38.72 -25.29
N HIS A 493 -10.04 40.01 -25.26
CA HIS A 493 -9.97 40.83 -24.05
C HIS A 493 -11.31 41.49 -23.78
N ILE A 494 -11.84 41.25 -22.58
CA ILE A 494 -13.04 41.89 -22.07
C ILE A 494 -12.62 42.71 -20.85
N SER A 495 -12.83 44.02 -20.91
CA SER A 495 -12.62 44.92 -19.78
C SER A 495 -13.97 45.39 -19.26
N PHE A 496 -14.13 45.43 -17.94
CA PHE A 496 -15.32 45.94 -17.26
C PHE A 496 -15.08 47.33 -16.64
N LYS A 497 -14.01 48.02 -17.06
CA LYS A 497 -13.74 49.39 -16.61
C LYS A 497 -14.69 50.37 -17.31
N GLY A 498 -15.39 51.20 -16.52
CA GLY A 498 -16.40 52.12 -17.06
C GLY A 498 -17.55 51.36 -17.71
N ASP A 499 -17.92 51.73 -18.94
CA ASP A 499 -18.95 51.02 -19.73
C ASP A 499 -18.44 49.70 -20.33
N GLY A 500 -17.15 49.39 -20.15
CA GLY A 500 -16.51 48.17 -20.60
C GLY A 500 -16.14 48.15 -22.09
N THR A 501 -15.33 47.18 -22.49
CA THR A 501 -14.89 46.98 -23.88
C THR A 501 -14.72 45.50 -24.20
N ILE A 502 -15.04 45.09 -25.43
CA ILE A 502 -14.74 43.76 -25.96
C ILE A 502 -13.81 43.92 -27.16
N GLN A 503 -12.62 43.33 -27.10
CA GLN A 503 -11.59 43.42 -28.14
C GLN A 503 -11.20 42.03 -28.63
N ILE A 504 -11.33 41.81 -29.94
CA ILE A 504 -10.82 40.62 -30.64
C ILE A 504 -9.69 41.09 -31.54
N TYR A 505 -8.49 40.58 -31.34
CA TYR A 505 -7.31 40.97 -32.11
C TYR A 505 -6.46 39.76 -32.48
N THR A 506 -5.92 39.76 -33.70
CA THR A 506 -5.00 38.74 -34.21
C THR A 506 -4.21 39.31 -35.38
N LYS A 507 -3.02 38.76 -35.64
CA LYS A 507 -2.27 39.01 -36.89
C LYS A 507 -2.76 38.13 -38.06
N GLY A 508 -3.51 37.07 -37.75
CA GLY A 508 -4.08 36.16 -38.75
C GLY A 508 -5.45 36.59 -39.26
N LEU A 509 -6.13 35.66 -39.94
CA LEU A 509 -7.51 35.85 -40.39
C LEU A 509 -8.49 35.80 -39.19
N VAL A 510 -9.43 36.74 -39.15
CA VAL A 510 -10.67 36.64 -38.37
C VAL A 510 -11.79 36.28 -39.34
N ALA A 511 -12.35 35.08 -39.21
CA ALA A 511 -13.46 34.61 -40.03
C ALA A 511 -14.73 34.47 -39.18
N VAL A 512 -15.84 35.05 -39.64
CA VAL A 512 -17.15 34.98 -38.99
C VAL A 512 -18.14 34.32 -39.95
N THR A 513 -18.57 33.10 -39.60
CA THR A 513 -19.47 32.28 -40.43
C THR A 513 -20.68 31.87 -39.63
N ALA A 514 -21.88 32.21 -40.09
CA ALA A 514 -23.13 31.83 -39.44
C ALA A 514 -24.28 31.82 -40.47
N LYS A 515 -25.43 31.24 -40.09
CA LYS A 515 -26.65 31.29 -40.91
C LYS A 515 -27.14 32.74 -41.10
N ASN A 516 -27.10 33.54 -40.03
CA ASN A 516 -27.45 34.96 -40.03
C ASN A 516 -26.41 35.72 -39.19
N ILE A 517 -26.03 36.92 -39.61
CA ILE A 517 -25.19 37.85 -38.84
C ILE A 517 -25.86 39.22 -38.87
N THR A 518 -26.04 39.84 -37.70
CA THR A 518 -26.58 41.19 -37.53
C THR A 518 -25.60 42.04 -36.74
N MET A 519 -25.39 43.29 -37.16
CA MET A 519 -24.57 44.27 -36.45
C MET A 519 -25.41 45.54 -36.26
N ASP A 520 -25.61 45.94 -35.00
CA ASP A 520 -26.40 47.11 -34.62
C ASP A 520 -25.60 47.92 -33.59
N ALA A 521 -25.57 49.25 -33.74
CA ALA A 521 -24.85 50.15 -32.84
C ALA A 521 -25.64 51.44 -32.64
N GLU A 522 -25.69 51.95 -31.41
CA GLU A 522 -26.44 53.18 -31.08
C GLU A 522 -25.86 54.45 -31.72
N VAL A 523 -24.54 54.45 -31.91
CA VAL A 523 -23.80 55.60 -32.44
C VAL A 523 -23.27 55.26 -33.83
N ASP A 524 -22.16 54.52 -33.92
CA ASP A 524 -21.46 54.29 -35.20
C ASP A 524 -21.04 52.83 -35.40
N ILE A 525 -21.09 52.38 -36.65
CA ILE A 525 -20.37 51.18 -37.13
C ILE A 525 -19.29 51.66 -38.10
N THR A 526 -18.03 51.32 -37.79
CA THR A 526 -16.88 51.73 -38.60
C THR A 526 -16.14 50.53 -39.15
N MET A 527 -15.86 50.52 -40.47
CA MET A 527 -15.13 49.45 -41.16
C MET A 527 -13.92 50.03 -41.89
N HIS A 528 -12.73 49.53 -41.58
CA HIS A 528 -11.48 50.00 -42.18
C HIS A 528 -10.60 48.81 -42.62
N ALA A 529 -10.14 48.86 -43.87
CA ALA A 529 -9.12 47.96 -44.40
C ALA A 529 -8.03 48.79 -45.12
N LYS A 530 -6.79 48.33 -45.05
CA LYS A 530 -5.66 48.98 -45.75
C LYS A 530 -5.66 48.71 -47.26
N ASN A 531 -6.14 47.53 -47.65
CA ASN A 531 -6.19 47.10 -49.04
C ASN A 531 -7.65 47.22 -49.51
N ASP A 532 -8.42 46.14 -49.37
CA ASP A 532 -9.75 46.04 -49.96
C ASP A 532 -10.83 45.73 -48.92
N ILE A 533 -12.03 46.25 -49.16
CA ILE A 533 -13.27 45.81 -48.51
C ILE A 533 -14.17 45.24 -49.62
N THR A 534 -14.53 43.97 -49.49
CA THR A 534 -15.40 43.27 -50.45
C THR A 534 -16.72 42.89 -49.78
N ILE A 535 -17.84 43.29 -50.38
CA ILE A 535 -19.19 42.95 -49.91
C ILE A 535 -19.94 42.28 -51.06
N THR A 536 -20.36 41.03 -50.86
CA THR A 536 -21.09 40.25 -51.87
C THR A 536 -22.35 39.62 -51.26
N GLY A 537 -23.46 39.67 -51.98
CA GLY A 537 -24.70 38.96 -51.67
C GLY A 537 -25.24 38.30 -52.92
N GLU A 538 -25.62 37.03 -52.85
CA GLU A 538 -26.13 36.27 -54.01
C GLU A 538 -27.47 36.81 -54.50
N ASN A 539 -28.34 37.20 -53.57
CA ASN A 539 -29.67 37.72 -53.87
C ASN A 539 -29.71 39.25 -53.91
N ASN A 540 -29.32 39.89 -52.80
CA ASN A 540 -29.39 41.35 -52.66
C ASN A 540 -28.32 41.90 -51.71
N VAL A 541 -27.94 43.16 -51.95
CA VAL A 541 -27.20 44.02 -51.03
C VAL A 541 -27.96 45.33 -50.93
N LYS A 542 -28.41 45.71 -49.73
CA LYS A 542 -29.19 46.95 -49.49
C LYS A 542 -28.40 47.90 -48.60
N ILE A 543 -28.13 49.09 -49.10
CA ILE A 543 -27.48 50.18 -48.35
C ILE A 543 -28.44 51.38 -48.38
N SER A 544 -28.78 51.93 -47.22
CA SER A 544 -29.70 53.05 -47.12
C SER A 544 -29.44 53.88 -45.86
N ALA A 545 -29.39 55.20 -46.00
CA ALA A 545 -29.45 56.14 -44.89
C ALA A 545 -30.86 56.76 -44.83
N THR A 546 -31.47 56.84 -43.64
CA THR A 546 -32.86 57.29 -43.47
C THR A 546 -33.00 58.77 -43.13
N LYS A 547 -31.93 59.43 -42.68
CA LYS A 547 -31.96 60.83 -42.23
C LYS A 547 -31.13 61.77 -43.10
N THR A 548 -29.87 61.42 -43.38
CA THR A 548 -28.91 62.33 -44.02
C THR A 548 -28.59 61.90 -45.45
N ASN A 549 -27.51 61.16 -45.66
CA ASN A 549 -26.95 60.86 -46.98
C ASN A 549 -26.22 59.51 -46.99
N VAL A 550 -26.06 58.95 -48.19
CA VAL A 550 -25.10 57.88 -48.49
C VAL A 550 -24.04 58.50 -49.40
N GLU A 551 -22.77 58.46 -49.00
CA GLU A 551 -21.65 59.07 -49.73
C GLU A 551 -20.70 57.99 -50.24
N ILE A 552 -20.32 58.06 -51.53
CA ILE A 552 -19.36 57.14 -52.17
C ILE A 552 -18.24 57.98 -52.77
N ASN A 553 -17.06 57.95 -52.14
CA ASN A 553 -15.90 58.72 -52.56
C ASN A 553 -14.80 57.80 -53.11
N ALA A 554 -14.63 57.77 -54.43
CA ALA A 554 -13.55 57.03 -55.09
C ALA A 554 -12.59 57.99 -55.81
N LYS A 555 -11.28 57.86 -55.56
CA LYS A 555 -10.25 58.72 -56.21
C LYS A 555 -9.96 58.36 -57.66
N ALA A 556 -10.11 57.07 -58.01
CA ALA A 556 -9.79 56.56 -59.34
C ALA A 556 -11.05 56.32 -60.17
N GLU A 557 -11.93 55.42 -59.72
CA GLU A 557 -13.14 55.04 -60.45
C GLU A 557 -14.22 54.54 -59.48
N ALA A 558 -15.48 54.88 -59.75
CA ALA A 558 -16.65 54.22 -59.17
C ALA A 558 -17.44 53.55 -60.30
N LYS A 559 -17.47 52.21 -60.33
CA LYS A 559 -18.05 51.43 -61.43
C LYS A 559 -19.33 50.71 -61.00
N THR A 560 -20.36 50.73 -61.83
CA THR A 560 -21.58 49.93 -61.65
C THR A 560 -21.91 49.19 -62.95
N THR A 561 -22.28 47.92 -62.84
CA THR A 561 -22.65 47.09 -64.00
C THR A 561 -23.90 46.30 -63.64
N SER A 562 -24.99 46.58 -64.34
CA SER A 562 -26.27 45.90 -64.14
C SER A 562 -27.07 45.94 -65.44
N LYS A 563 -28.16 45.15 -65.51
CA LYS A 563 -29.12 45.26 -66.62
C LYS A 563 -29.84 46.61 -66.61
N ASN A 564 -30.18 47.10 -65.41
CA ASN A 564 -30.87 48.37 -65.21
C ASN A 564 -30.20 49.13 -64.06
N VAL A 565 -29.91 50.42 -64.26
CA VAL A 565 -29.53 51.37 -63.20
C VAL A 565 -30.64 52.42 -63.09
N THR A 566 -31.22 52.59 -61.89
CA THR A 566 -32.28 53.58 -61.64
C THR A 566 -31.80 54.59 -60.62
N ILE A 567 -31.78 55.88 -60.98
CA ILE A 567 -31.44 57.00 -60.09
C ILE A 567 -32.62 57.96 -60.08
N ASN A 568 -33.26 58.14 -58.92
CA ASN A 568 -34.42 59.00 -58.75
C ASN A 568 -34.10 60.14 -57.77
N GLY A 569 -33.87 61.35 -58.28
CA GLY A 569 -33.77 62.56 -57.47
C GLY A 569 -35.11 63.27 -57.41
N THR A 570 -35.69 63.42 -56.21
CA THR A 570 -36.97 64.15 -56.03
C THR A 570 -36.82 65.67 -56.16
N ALA A 571 -35.61 66.18 -55.94
CA ALA A 571 -35.29 67.60 -56.09
C ALA A 571 -34.34 67.85 -57.28
N LYS A 572 -33.19 67.15 -57.32
CA LYS A 572 -32.14 67.35 -58.32
C LYS A 572 -31.26 66.11 -58.46
N ILE A 573 -30.77 65.86 -59.67
CA ILE A 573 -29.65 64.97 -59.94
C ILE A 573 -28.56 65.84 -60.58
N ASP A 574 -27.38 65.91 -59.96
CA ASP A 574 -26.21 66.63 -60.47
C ASP A 574 -25.15 65.63 -60.95
N ALA A 575 -24.79 65.71 -62.22
CA ALA A 575 -23.67 64.98 -62.79
C ALA A 575 -22.70 66.00 -63.42
N THR A 576 -21.47 66.04 -62.92
CA THR A 576 -20.43 66.97 -63.40
C THR A 576 -19.21 66.18 -63.81
N ALA A 577 -18.89 66.20 -65.11
CA ALA A 577 -17.69 65.59 -65.67
C ALA A 577 -17.28 66.33 -66.95
N PRO A 578 -16.00 66.30 -67.36
CA PRO A 578 -15.57 66.83 -68.66
C PRO A 578 -16.29 66.18 -69.84
N HIS A 579 -16.66 64.90 -69.71
CA HIS A 579 -17.41 64.12 -70.68
C HIS A 579 -18.46 63.26 -69.97
N ILE A 580 -19.69 63.27 -70.46
CA ILE A 580 -20.77 62.37 -70.04
C ILE A 580 -21.33 61.73 -71.30
N ASP A 581 -21.06 60.45 -71.50
CA ASP A 581 -21.53 59.70 -72.66
C ASP A 581 -22.78 58.90 -72.26
N LEU A 582 -23.92 59.29 -72.81
CA LEU A 582 -25.17 58.54 -72.73
C LEU A 582 -25.39 57.88 -74.09
N ASN A 583 -24.96 56.63 -74.23
CA ASN A 583 -25.23 55.88 -75.45
C ASN A 583 -26.67 55.37 -75.41
N GLU A 584 -27.53 55.87 -76.29
CA GLU A 584 -28.76 55.18 -76.66
C GLU A 584 -28.35 53.96 -77.49
N SER A 585 -28.80 52.76 -77.10
CA SER A 585 -28.70 51.56 -77.92
C SER A 585 -29.80 51.50 -78.97
#